data_AF-A0A5B2YTM3-F1
#
_entry.id   AF-A0A5B2YTM3-F1
#
_cell.length_a   1.000
_cell.length_b   1.000
_cell.length_c   1.000
_cell.angle_alpha   90.00
_cell.angle_beta   90.00
_cell.angle_gamma   90.00
#
_symmetry.space_group_name_H-M   'P 1'
#
loop_
_entity.id
_entity.type
_entity.pdbx_description
1 polymer ?
#
loop_
_entity_poly.entity_id
_entity_poly.type
_entity_poly.pdbx_seq_one_letter_code
_entity_poly.pdbx_strand_id
1 'polypeptide(L)'
;MADLQSIIIPGILIGLIGGIILFLAAYSYYPEKHLNVNINGKCFEFMDSAFSDYENLEYENEILTKALQTKAIGESTNMVPVSYIGSELQVDKFIQEYPIEVTNYYKQQGSNLVADKIVIKGKMKNSDIVAYLEDISKDKENVMSRESLHNFGILPNKYISSQEGIEISKTTDKFMEYGLRAISTNDNGVNKAECRTKIVYGDTI
;
A
#
# COMPACT_ATOMS: atom_id res chain seq x y z
N MET A 1 15.49 22.76 55.58
CA MET A 1 15.33 21.68 54.58
C MET A 1 14.76 22.35 53.35
N ALA A 2 15.50 22.38 52.23
CA ALA A 2 14.92 22.82 50.97
C ALA A 2 13.73 21.90 50.68
N ASP A 3 12.57 22.48 50.41
CA ASP A 3 11.36 21.74 50.14
C ASP A 3 11.59 20.85 48.91
N LEU A 4 11.35 19.55 49.04
CA LEU A 4 11.63 18.57 47.99
C LEU A 4 10.91 18.94 46.67
N GLN A 5 9.76 19.64 46.79
CA GLN A 5 9.05 20.23 45.66
C GLN A 5 9.85 21.29 44.88
N SER A 6 10.71 22.07 45.55
CA SER A 6 11.49 23.14 44.90
C SER A 6 12.61 22.61 43.99
N ILE A 7 12.94 21.32 44.09
CA ILE A 7 13.97 20.65 43.27
C ILE A 7 13.30 19.76 42.21
N ILE A 8 12.22 19.07 42.57
CA ILE A 8 11.53 18.14 41.67
C ILE A 8 10.84 18.89 40.51
N ILE A 9 10.14 20.00 40.79
CA ILE A 9 9.37 20.71 39.76
C ILE A 9 10.27 21.28 38.64
N PRO A 10 11.39 21.96 38.94
CA PRO A 10 12.34 22.38 37.91
C PRO A 10 12.97 21.20 37.16
N GLY A 11 13.26 20.09 37.85
CA GLY A 11 13.81 18.88 37.23
C GLY A 11 12.88 18.26 36.19
N ILE A 12 11.57 18.18 36.49
CA ILE A 12 10.56 17.71 35.54
C ILE A 12 10.43 18.64 34.34
N LEU A 13 10.46 19.97 34.56
CA LEU A 13 10.41 20.96 33.48
C LEU A 13 11.61 20.84 32.54
N ILE A 14 12.83 20.69 33.08
CA ILE A 14 14.05 20.50 32.29
C ILE A 14 13.97 19.16 31.52
N GLY A 15 13.48 18.10 32.15
CA GLY A 15 13.29 16.80 31.50
C GLY A 15 12.29 16.85 30.35
N LEU A 16 11.16 17.56 30.51
CA LEU A 16 10.15 17.73 29.45
C LEU A 16 10.69 18.56 28.29
N ILE A 17 11.32 19.71 28.57
CA ILE A 17 11.88 20.57 27.52
C ILE A 17 13.01 19.84 26.79
N GLY A 18 13.92 19.18 27.50
CA GLY A 18 14.99 18.39 26.92
C GLY A 18 14.46 17.21 26.09
N GLY A 19 13.43 16.53 26.57
CA GLY A 19 12.77 15.43 25.85
C GLY A 19 12.11 15.90 24.56
N ILE A 20 11.39 17.02 24.57
CA ILE A 20 10.77 17.59 23.36
C ILE A 20 11.82 18.01 22.34
N ILE A 21 12.91 18.67 22.77
CA ILE A 21 13.99 19.08 21.86
C ILE A 21 14.66 17.87 21.22
N LEU A 22 14.97 16.83 22.01
CA LEU A 22 15.57 15.59 21.50
C LEU A 22 14.61 14.85 20.55
N PHE A 23 13.32 14.83 20.87
CA PHE A 23 12.30 14.23 20.00
C PHE A 23 12.21 14.97 18.66
N LEU A 24 12.17 16.31 18.67
CA LEU A 24 12.15 17.12 17.45
C LEU A 24 13.43 16.95 16.63
N ALA A 25 14.60 16.92 17.28
CA ALA A 25 15.87 16.66 16.61
C ALA A 25 15.90 15.26 15.97
N ALA A 26 15.44 14.24 16.69
CA ALA A 26 15.33 12.88 16.17
C ALA A 26 14.32 12.78 15.01
N TYR A 27 13.18 13.47 15.12
CA TYR A 27 12.16 13.53 14.07
C TYR A 27 12.68 14.22 12.81
N SER A 28 13.43 15.33 12.95
CA SER A 28 14.07 16.01 11.81
C SER A 28 15.20 15.22 11.17
N TYR A 29 15.75 14.22 11.86
CA TYR A 29 16.77 13.31 11.32
C TYR A 29 16.16 12.13 10.57
N TYR A 30 14.87 11.83 10.77
CA TYR A 30 14.21 10.81 9.96
C TYR A 30 14.19 11.30 8.52
N PRO A 31 14.79 10.55 7.57
CA PRO A 31 14.81 10.97 6.18
C PRO A 31 13.36 11.09 5.70
N GLU A 32 13.04 12.25 5.13
CA GLU A 32 11.83 12.42 4.34
C GLU A 32 11.75 11.28 3.33
N LYS A 33 10.56 10.67 3.18
CA LYS A 33 10.38 9.60 2.21
C LYS A 33 10.33 10.23 0.83
N HIS A 34 11.36 9.97 0.04
CA HIS A 34 11.45 10.46 -1.32
C HIS A 34 11.24 9.31 -2.30
N LEU A 35 10.50 9.56 -3.37
CA LEU A 35 10.37 8.62 -4.46
C LEU A 35 10.95 9.22 -5.73
N ASN A 36 11.90 8.52 -6.35
CA ASN A 36 12.39 8.88 -7.68
C ASN A 36 11.57 8.17 -8.76
N VAL A 37 11.02 8.92 -9.72
CA VAL A 37 10.18 8.38 -10.80
C VAL A 37 10.70 8.88 -12.15
N ASN A 38 10.81 7.98 -13.15
CA ASN A 38 11.11 8.33 -14.53
C ASN A 38 9.83 8.28 -15.37
N ILE A 39 9.49 9.41 -15.99
CA ILE A 39 8.30 9.61 -16.82
C ILE A 39 8.77 10.10 -18.20
N ASN A 40 8.81 9.22 -19.19
CA ASN A 40 9.30 9.48 -20.56
C ASN A 40 10.70 10.15 -20.58
N GLY A 41 11.67 9.51 -19.95
CA GLY A 41 13.05 9.98 -19.85
C GLY A 41 13.27 11.23 -18.98
N LYS A 42 12.23 11.73 -18.30
CA LYS A 42 12.34 12.83 -17.33
C LYS A 42 12.20 12.30 -15.91
N CYS A 43 13.13 12.67 -15.06
CA CYS A 43 13.19 12.16 -13.70
C CYS A 43 12.79 13.21 -12.66
N PHE A 44 11.92 12.77 -11.77
CA PHE A 44 11.34 13.58 -10.72
C PHE A 44 11.56 12.89 -9.38
N GLU A 45 11.74 13.70 -8.36
CA GLU A 45 11.73 13.28 -6.97
C GLU A 45 10.45 13.82 -6.34
N PHE A 46 9.58 12.92 -5.90
CA PHE A 46 8.35 13.22 -5.19
C PHE A 46 8.61 13.18 -3.69
N MET A 47 8.27 14.28 -3.04
CA MET A 47 8.42 14.54 -1.61
C MET A 47 7.08 15.05 -1.07
N ASP A 48 6.88 14.93 0.25
CA ASP A 48 5.72 15.49 0.95
C ASP A 48 4.38 15.19 0.27
N SER A 49 3.68 16.24 -0.19
CA SER A 49 2.38 16.14 -0.86
C SER A 49 2.44 15.30 -2.14
N ALA A 50 3.50 15.43 -2.94
CA ALA A 50 3.62 14.64 -4.17
C ALA A 50 3.85 13.16 -3.88
N PHE A 51 4.55 12.84 -2.78
CA PHE A 51 4.68 11.46 -2.32
C PHE A 51 3.35 10.90 -1.83
N SER A 52 2.57 11.69 -1.07
CA SER A 52 1.22 11.30 -0.66
C SER A 52 0.28 11.09 -1.85
N ASP A 53 0.34 11.97 -2.86
CA ASP A 53 -0.43 11.84 -4.09
C ASP A 53 -0.05 10.57 -4.86
N TYR A 54 1.25 10.21 -4.85
CA TYR A 54 1.72 8.96 -5.42
C TYR A 54 1.18 7.74 -4.67
N GLU A 55 1.26 7.71 -3.33
CA GLU A 55 0.72 6.60 -2.55
C GLU A 55 -0.79 6.43 -2.82
N ASN A 56 -1.52 7.54 -2.98
CA ASN A 56 -2.93 7.56 -3.38
C ASN A 56 -3.15 6.98 -4.78
N LEU A 57 -2.32 7.38 -5.74
CA LEU A 57 -2.38 6.86 -7.10
C LEU A 57 -2.12 5.35 -7.14
N GLU A 58 -1.12 4.85 -6.42
CA GLU A 58 -0.85 3.40 -6.32
C GLU A 58 -2.02 2.63 -5.73
N TYR A 59 -2.62 3.14 -4.66
CA TYR A 59 -3.78 2.53 -4.04
C TYR A 59 -4.99 2.46 -4.99
N GLU A 60 -5.26 3.56 -5.71
CA GLU A 60 -6.32 3.59 -6.72
C GLU A 60 -6.05 2.65 -7.89
N ASN A 61 -4.79 2.53 -8.32
CA ASN A 61 -4.41 1.61 -9.37
C ASN A 61 -4.58 0.14 -8.94
N GLU A 62 -4.27 -0.19 -7.69
CA GLU A 62 -4.47 -1.53 -7.14
C GLU A 62 -5.95 -1.90 -7.08
N ILE A 63 -6.83 -0.98 -6.66
CA ILE A 63 -8.30 -1.15 -6.72
C ILE A 63 -8.76 -1.33 -8.17
N LEU A 64 -8.32 -0.46 -9.09
CA LEU A 64 -8.68 -0.53 -10.50
C LEU A 64 -8.28 -1.87 -11.11
N THR A 65 -7.06 -2.33 -10.83
CA THR A 65 -6.54 -3.61 -11.32
C THR A 65 -7.44 -4.76 -10.87
N LYS A 66 -7.76 -4.83 -9.58
CA LYS A 66 -8.60 -5.91 -9.03
C LYS A 66 -10.05 -5.80 -9.53
N ALA A 67 -10.58 -4.59 -9.71
CA ALA A 67 -11.91 -4.38 -10.27
C ALA A 67 -12.01 -4.81 -11.75
N LEU A 68 -10.96 -4.58 -12.54
CA LEU A 68 -10.90 -5.07 -13.92
C LEU A 68 -10.77 -6.61 -13.95
N GLN A 69 -10.01 -7.20 -13.02
CA GLN A 69 -9.92 -8.65 -12.87
C GLN A 69 -11.28 -9.28 -12.51
N THR A 70 -12.02 -8.74 -11.54
CA THR A 70 -13.37 -9.24 -11.17
C THR A 70 -14.36 -9.09 -12.32
N LYS A 71 -14.25 -8.01 -13.10
CA LYS A 71 -15.05 -7.83 -14.33
C LYS A 71 -14.72 -8.90 -15.38
N ALA A 72 -13.44 -9.21 -15.60
CA ALA A 72 -13.01 -10.25 -16.53
C ALA A 72 -13.43 -11.65 -16.08
N ILE A 73 -13.45 -11.92 -14.76
CA ILE A 73 -13.97 -13.18 -14.21
C ILE A 73 -15.46 -13.40 -14.55
N GLY A 74 -16.23 -12.32 -14.69
CA GLY A 74 -17.63 -12.37 -15.11
C GLY A 74 -18.56 -12.84 -14.00
N GLU A 75 -19.07 -14.07 -14.11
CA GLU A 75 -20.19 -14.54 -13.27
C GLU A 75 -19.91 -14.43 -11.76
N SER A 76 -20.91 -13.94 -11.02
CA SER A 76 -20.80 -13.68 -9.58
C SER A 76 -20.51 -14.92 -8.74
N THR A 77 -20.89 -16.10 -9.23
CA THR A 77 -20.72 -17.39 -8.57
C THR A 77 -19.42 -18.10 -8.90
N ASN A 78 -18.61 -17.55 -9.83
CA ASN A 78 -17.33 -18.15 -10.19
C ASN A 78 -16.40 -18.18 -8.97
N MET A 79 -15.88 -19.37 -8.67
CA MET A 79 -14.93 -19.57 -7.58
C MET A 79 -13.51 -19.32 -8.08
N VAL A 80 -12.87 -18.30 -7.54
CA VAL A 80 -11.58 -17.78 -8.01
C VAL A 80 -10.52 -18.04 -6.95
N PRO A 81 -9.34 -18.58 -7.34
CA PRO A 81 -8.24 -18.72 -6.40
C PRO A 81 -7.73 -17.35 -5.95
N VAL A 82 -7.58 -17.18 -4.64
CA VAL A 82 -7.09 -15.95 -4.02
C VAL A 82 -5.99 -16.26 -3.00
N SER A 83 -5.22 -15.25 -2.64
CA SER A 83 -4.29 -15.29 -1.52
C SER A 83 -4.48 -14.09 -0.61
N TYR A 84 -4.23 -14.29 0.68
CA TYR A 84 -4.13 -13.22 1.65
C TYR A 84 -2.91 -13.43 2.55
N ILE A 85 -2.17 -12.37 2.85
CA ILE A 85 -1.01 -12.41 3.75
C ILE A 85 -1.19 -11.42 4.90
N GLY A 86 -0.88 -11.81 6.13
CA GLY A 86 -0.97 -10.89 7.26
C GLY A 86 -0.48 -11.50 8.56
N SER A 87 -0.63 -10.77 9.65
CA SER A 87 -0.57 -11.34 11.00
C SER A 87 -1.71 -12.34 11.23
N GLU A 88 -1.58 -13.19 12.24
CA GLU A 88 -2.63 -14.15 12.64
C GLU A 88 -3.98 -13.47 12.84
N LEU A 89 -4.00 -12.35 13.58
CA LEU A 89 -5.21 -11.57 13.80
C LEU A 89 -5.82 -11.01 12.50
N GLN A 90 -4.99 -10.53 11.57
CA GLN A 90 -5.48 -10.01 10.29
C GLN A 90 -6.08 -11.13 9.42
N VAL A 91 -5.44 -12.29 9.39
CA VAL A 91 -5.91 -13.46 8.64
C VAL A 91 -7.22 -13.99 9.23
N ASP A 92 -7.30 -14.13 10.55
CA ASP A 92 -8.50 -14.62 11.23
C ASP A 92 -9.70 -13.70 10.99
N LYS A 93 -9.49 -12.37 11.08
CA LYS A 93 -10.52 -11.39 10.74
C LYS A 93 -10.98 -11.51 9.28
N PHE A 94 -10.04 -11.61 8.35
CA PHE A 94 -10.36 -11.75 6.93
C PHE A 94 -11.21 -12.99 6.65
N ILE A 95 -10.87 -14.15 7.25
CA ILE A 95 -11.64 -15.39 7.10
C ILE A 95 -13.03 -15.31 7.74
N GLN A 96 -13.16 -14.57 8.85
CA GLN A 96 -14.45 -14.37 9.52
C GLN A 96 -15.38 -13.43 8.76
N GLU A 97 -14.84 -12.37 8.16
CA GLU A 97 -15.60 -11.34 7.46
C GLU A 97 -15.97 -11.76 6.03
N TYR A 98 -15.09 -12.50 5.34
CA TYR A 98 -15.27 -12.83 3.93
C TYR A 98 -15.31 -14.35 3.70
N PRO A 99 -16.34 -14.88 2.99
CA PRO A 99 -16.43 -16.30 2.69
C PRO A 99 -15.28 -16.77 1.80
N ILE A 100 -14.29 -17.45 2.39
CA ILE A 100 -13.16 -18.07 1.69
C ILE A 100 -13.08 -19.56 1.99
N GLU A 101 -13.02 -20.38 0.94
CA GLU A 101 -12.69 -21.80 1.05
C GLU A 101 -11.16 -21.94 1.14
N VAL A 102 -10.62 -21.94 2.35
CA VAL A 102 -9.17 -22.06 2.59
C VAL A 102 -8.66 -23.43 2.09
N THR A 103 -7.67 -23.39 1.20
CA THR A 103 -7.03 -24.59 0.63
C THR A 103 -5.62 -24.81 1.14
N ASN A 104 -4.91 -23.73 1.48
CA ASN A 104 -3.60 -23.77 2.11
C ASN A 104 -3.49 -22.67 3.16
N TYR A 105 -2.80 -23.00 4.24
CA TYR A 105 -2.47 -22.10 5.33
C TYR A 105 -1.04 -22.41 5.75
N TYR A 106 -0.14 -21.43 5.70
CA TYR A 106 1.23 -21.65 6.17
C TYR A 106 1.83 -20.38 6.76
N LYS A 107 2.64 -20.58 7.81
CA LYS A 107 3.45 -19.53 8.43
C LYS A 107 4.69 -19.32 7.57
N GLN A 108 4.89 -18.10 7.09
CA GLN A 108 6.11 -17.70 6.41
C GLN A 108 7.18 -17.43 7.46
N GLN A 109 7.99 -18.45 7.77
CA GLN A 109 9.15 -18.30 8.63
C GLN A 109 10.31 -17.67 7.83
N GLY A 110 10.60 -16.40 8.11
CA GLY A 110 11.80 -15.73 7.63
C GLY A 110 12.86 -15.70 8.72
N SER A 111 14.10 -16.05 8.40
CA SER A 111 15.23 -16.12 9.36
C SER A 111 15.58 -14.81 10.07
N ASN A 112 14.93 -13.68 9.74
CA ASN A 112 15.17 -12.34 10.31
C ASN A 112 13.89 -11.48 10.44
N LEU A 113 12.67 -12.05 10.47
CA LEU A 113 11.43 -11.25 10.57
C LEU A 113 10.88 -11.25 12.01
N VAL A 114 10.64 -10.04 12.54
CA VAL A 114 10.15 -9.76 13.91
C VAL A 114 8.64 -10.04 14.07
N ALA A 115 7.96 -10.61 13.07
CA ALA A 115 6.58 -11.09 13.21
C ALA A 115 6.31 -12.22 12.22
N ASP A 116 5.78 -13.35 12.72
CA ASP A 116 5.31 -14.46 11.90
C ASP A 116 4.18 -13.95 10.98
N LYS A 117 4.43 -13.90 9.67
CA LYS A 117 3.37 -13.67 8.68
C LYS A 117 2.72 -15.00 8.32
N ILE A 118 1.40 -15.00 8.23
CA ILE A 118 0.61 -16.12 7.73
C ILE A 118 0.19 -15.81 6.31
N VAL A 119 0.33 -16.79 5.44
CA VAL A 119 -0.19 -16.75 4.08
C VAL A 119 -1.30 -17.79 3.99
N ILE A 120 -2.47 -17.35 3.54
CA ILE A 120 -3.55 -18.24 3.16
C ILE A 120 -3.73 -18.22 1.65
N LYS A 121 -4.09 -19.37 1.09
CA LYS A 121 -4.62 -19.50 -0.26
C LYS A 121 -5.96 -20.18 -0.19
N GLY A 122 -6.93 -19.70 -0.94
CA GLY A 122 -8.27 -20.26 -0.93
C GLY A 122 -9.02 -19.94 -2.20
N LYS A 123 -10.32 -20.21 -2.20
CA LYS A 123 -11.22 -19.80 -3.27
C LYS A 123 -12.33 -18.93 -2.71
N MET A 124 -12.64 -17.85 -3.41
CA MET A 124 -13.75 -16.94 -3.10
C MET A 124 -14.65 -16.82 -4.31
N LYS A 125 -15.95 -16.56 -4.10
CA LYS A 125 -16.83 -16.21 -5.22
C LYS A 125 -16.46 -14.82 -5.74
N ASN A 126 -16.64 -14.59 -7.03
CA ASN A 126 -16.40 -13.27 -7.62
C ASN A 126 -17.21 -12.17 -6.92
N SER A 127 -18.45 -12.46 -6.51
CA SER A 127 -19.28 -11.54 -5.72
C SER A 127 -18.68 -11.17 -4.36
N ASP A 128 -18.10 -12.12 -3.64
CA ASP A 128 -17.45 -11.88 -2.35
C ASP A 128 -16.17 -11.03 -2.51
N ILE A 129 -15.45 -11.22 -3.63
CA ILE A 129 -14.29 -10.39 -3.98
C ILE A 129 -14.74 -8.96 -4.28
N VAL A 130 -15.83 -8.78 -5.05
CA VAL A 130 -16.38 -7.44 -5.34
C VAL A 130 -16.79 -6.74 -4.04
N ALA A 131 -17.49 -7.41 -3.14
CA ALA A 131 -17.88 -6.86 -1.85
C ALA A 131 -16.66 -6.44 -1.00
N TYR A 132 -15.62 -7.28 -0.96
CA TYR A 132 -14.36 -6.95 -0.28
C TYR A 132 -13.70 -5.68 -0.84
N LEU A 133 -13.63 -5.54 -2.17
CA LEU A 133 -13.07 -4.35 -2.82
C LEU A 133 -13.92 -3.11 -2.54
N GLU A 134 -15.24 -3.23 -2.57
CA GLU A 134 -16.16 -2.14 -2.22
C GLU A 134 -15.95 -1.68 -0.78
N ASP A 135 -15.86 -2.61 0.18
CA ASP A 135 -15.63 -2.29 1.59
C ASP A 135 -14.31 -1.56 1.83
N ILE A 136 -13.23 -2.04 1.22
CA ILE A 136 -11.91 -1.40 1.33
C ILE A 136 -11.87 -0.03 0.64
N SER A 137 -12.58 0.13 -0.47
CA SER A 137 -12.62 1.40 -1.21
C SER A 137 -13.35 2.54 -0.49
N LYS A 138 -14.14 2.26 0.56
CA LYS A 138 -14.93 3.25 1.30
C LYS A 138 -14.10 4.29 2.03
N ASP A 139 -12.90 3.92 2.48
CA ASP A 139 -12.03 4.81 3.23
C ASP A 139 -10.59 4.73 2.70
N LYS A 140 -10.28 5.59 1.71
CA LYS A 140 -8.98 5.63 1.04
C LYS A 140 -7.85 6.06 1.97
N GLU A 141 -8.14 6.87 2.97
CA GLU A 141 -7.14 7.39 3.93
C GLU A 141 -6.83 6.39 5.05
N ASN A 142 -7.62 5.31 5.15
CA ASN A 142 -7.43 4.30 6.17
C ASN A 142 -6.21 3.40 5.86
N VAL A 143 -5.17 3.53 6.68
CA VAL A 143 -3.94 2.72 6.58
C VAL A 143 -4.24 1.21 6.58
N MET A 144 -5.22 0.76 7.37
CA MET A 144 -5.57 -0.66 7.44
C MET A 144 -6.24 -1.16 6.14
N SER A 145 -7.06 -0.33 5.49
CA SER A 145 -7.67 -0.65 4.20
C SER A 145 -6.61 -0.81 3.12
N ARG A 146 -5.62 0.11 3.08
CA ARG A 146 -4.49 0.05 2.15
C ARG A 146 -3.62 -1.18 2.36
N GLU A 147 -3.27 -1.46 3.61
CA GLU A 147 -2.51 -2.65 3.96
C GLU A 147 -3.27 -3.93 3.59
N SER A 148 -4.56 -3.99 3.89
CA SER A 148 -5.42 -5.14 3.55
C SER A 148 -5.46 -5.37 2.05
N LEU A 149 -5.60 -4.30 1.24
CA LEU A 149 -5.61 -4.40 -0.21
C LEU A 149 -4.30 -4.97 -0.77
N HIS A 150 -3.15 -4.47 -0.30
CA HIS A 150 -1.83 -4.98 -0.69
C HIS A 150 -1.60 -6.44 -0.27
N ASN A 151 -2.23 -6.83 0.84
CA ASN A 151 -2.16 -8.18 1.37
C ASN A 151 -3.05 -9.17 0.62
N PHE A 152 -4.02 -8.70 -0.17
CA PHE A 152 -4.95 -9.53 -0.93
C PHE A 152 -4.54 -9.66 -2.40
N GLY A 153 -4.60 -10.89 -2.94
CA GLY A 153 -4.26 -11.17 -4.34
C GLY A 153 -5.29 -12.08 -5.00
N ILE A 154 -5.69 -11.72 -6.22
CA ILE A 154 -6.40 -12.63 -7.14
C ILE A 154 -5.33 -13.43 -7.88
N LEU A 155 -5.35 -14.76 -7.72
CA LEU A 155 -4.36 -15.63 -8.34
C LEU A 155 -4.73 -15.95 -9.80
N PRO A 156 -3.74 -16.40 -10.62
CA PRO A 156 -4.01 -16.87 -11.97
C PRO A 156 -5.14 -17.90 -11.99
N ASN A 157 -6.09 -17.71 -12.89
CA ASN A 157 -7.31 -18.50 -12.94
C ASN A 157 -7.81 -18.66 -14.38
N LYS A 158 -8.71 -19.62 -14.59
CA LYS A 158 -9.20 -19.98 -15.93
C LYS A 158 -10.13 -18.94 -16.55
N TYR A 159 -10.60 -17.96 -15.79
CA TYR A 159 -11.61 -17.00 -16.24
C TYR A 159 -10.98 -15.77 -16.89
N ILE A 160 -9.74 -15.43 -16.54
CA ILE A 160 -9.00 -14.34 -17.15
C ILE A 160 -8.07 -14.92 -18.20
N SER A 161 -8.37 -14.68 -19.48
CA SER A 161 -7.48 -15.07 -20.58
C SER A 161 -6.20 -14.24 -20.58
N SER A 162 -5.15 -14.74 -21.25
CA SER A 162 -3.91 -13.99 -21.43
C SER A 162 -4.14 -12.64 -22.14
N GLN A 163 -5.07 -12.59 -23.08
CA GLN A 163 -5.39 -11.37 -23.81
C GLN A 163 -6.06 -10.34 -22.89
N GLU A 164 -7.02 -10.75 -22.07
CA GLU A 164 -7.64 -9.89 -21.07
C GLU A 164 -6.61 -9.43 -20.03
N GLY A 165 -5.71 -10.31 -19.59
CA GLY A 165 -4.61 -9.93 -18.69
C GLY A 165 -3.71 -8.84 -19.28
N ILE A 166 -3.40 -8.91 -20.58
CA ILE A 166 -2.65 -7.86 -21.28
C ILE A 166 -3.45 -6.56 -21.37
N GLU A 167 -4.75 -6.63 -21.61
CA GLU A 167 -5.62 -5.44 -21.67
C GLU A 167 -5.78 -4.76 -20.32
N ILE A 168 -5.89 -5.54 -19.24
CA ILE A 168 -5.89 -5.04 -17.86
C ILE A 168 -4.58 -4.31 -17.58
N SER A 169 -3.43 -4.97 -17.82
CA SER A 169 -2.09 -4.36 -17.65
C SER A 169 -1.96 -3.05 -18.42
N LYS A 170 -2.32 -3.04 -19.71
CA LYS A 170 -2.26 -1.81 -20.53
C LYS A 170 -3.15 -0.70 -20.00
N THR A 171 -4.30 -1.05 -19.42
CA THR A 171 -5.25 -0.07 -18.87
C THR A 171 -4.69 0.54 -17.59
N THR A 172 -4.14 -0.29 -16.70
CA THR A 172 -3.55 0.15 -15.43
C THR A 172 -2.24 0.90 -15.64
N ASP A 173 -1.42 0.50 -16.62
CA ASP A 173 -0.20 1.21 -16.98
C ASP A 173 -0.50 2.62 -17.49
N LYS A 174 -1.53 2.76 -18.34
CA LYS A 174 -2.00 4.08 -18.79
C LYS A 174 -2.52 4.91 -17.61
N PHE A 175 -3.31 4.31 -16.72
CA PHE A 175 -3.82 5.00 -15.54
C PHE A 175 -2.67 5.57 -14.69
N MET A 176 -1.67 4.75 -14.40
CA MET A 176 -0.45 5.19 -13.69
C MET A 176 0.29 6.28 -14.45
N GLU A 177 0.50 6.12 -15.76
CA GLU A 177 1.20 7.12 -16.56
C GLU A 177 0.50 8.49 -16.52
N TYR A 178 -0.83 8.52 -16.66
CA TYR A 178 -1.62 9.75 -16.57
C TYR A 178 -1.54 10.38 -15.18
N GLY A 179 -1.68 9.58 -14.11
CA GLY A 179 -1.61 10.07 -12.74
C GLY A 179 -0.24 10.62 -12.39
N LEU A 180 0.84 9.91 -12.74
CA LEU A 180 2.21 10.35 -12.49
C LEU A 180 2.54 11.64 -13.23
N ARG A 181 2.05 11.78 -14.48
CA ARG A 181 2.17 13.05 -15.21
C ARG A 181 1.46 14.18 -14.47
N ALA A 182 0.24 13.96 -13.98
CA ALA A 182 -0.51 14.97 -13.23
C ALA A 182 0.23 15.41 -11.96
N ILE A 183 0.77 14.46 -11.18
CA ILE A 183 1.59 14.74 -9.99
C ILE A 183 2.83 15.55 -10.39
N SER A 184 3.57 15.11 -11.41
CA SER A 184 4.81 15.77 -11.84
C SER A 184 4.64 17.19 -12.37
N THR A 185 3.41 17.59 -12.74
CA THR A 185 3.10 18.94 -13.19
C THR A 185 2.63 19.87 -12.07
N ASN A 186 2.44 19.34 -10.86
CA ASN A 186 2.15 20.12 -9.66
C ASN A 186 3.47 20.48 -8.98
N ASP A 187 3.73 21.77 -8.74
CA ASP A 187 5.01 22.22 -8.18
C ASP A 187 5.17 21.84 -6.69
N ASN A 188 4.09 21.42 -6.01
CA ASN A 188 4.11 21.10 -4.58
C ASN A 188 4.74 19.73 -4.31
N GLY A 189 5.99 19.73 -3.83
CA GLY A 189 6.70 18.52 -3.45
C GLY A 189 7.34 17.77 -4.62
N VAL A 190 7.50 18.42 -5.78
CA VAL A 190 8.13 17.82 -6.96
C VAL A 190 9.45 18.51 -7.28
N ASN A 191 10.54 17.76 -7.22
CA ASN A 191 11.87 18.22 -7.62
C ASN A 191 12.32 17.51 -8.90
N LYS A 192 13.08 18.22 -9.76
CA LYS A 192 13.80 17.55 -10.86
C LYS A 192 14.99 16.80 -10.29
N ALA A 193 15.15 15.55 -10.69
CA ALA A 193 16.20 14.68 -10.18
C ALA A 193 16.97 13.99 -11.31
N GLU A 194 18.13 13.44 -10.97
CA GLU A 194 18.82 12.51 -11.85
C GLU A 194 18.07 11.17 -11.91
N CYS A 195 18.08 10.51 -13.07
CA CYS A 195 17.47 9.21 -13.24
C CYS A 195 18.25 8.12 -12.51
N ARG A 196 17.93 7.95 -11.21
CA ARG A 196 18.51 6.92 -10.33
C ARG A 196 17.50 5.80 -10.00
N THR A 197 16.36 5.80 -10.68
CA THR A 197 15.14 5.06 -10.28
C THR A 197 15.02 3.65 -10.86
N LYS A 198 14.24 2.81 -10.17
CA LYS A 198 13.75 1.50 -10.64
C LYS A 198 12.35 1.58 -11.28
N ILE A 199 11.63 2.68 -11.07
CA ILE A 199 10.24 2.88 -11.52
C ILE A 199 10.27 3.74 -12.80
N VAL A 200 9.90 3.12 -13.91
CA VAL A 200 9.99 3.70 -15.25
C VAL A 200 8.64 3.53 -15.95
N TYR A 201 8.08 4.64 -16.44
CA TYR A 201 6.83 4.65 -17.19
C TYR A 201 6.96 5.44 -18.50
N GLY A 202 6.39 4.89 -19.58
CA GLY A 202 6.32 5.55 -20.89
C GLY A 202 7.63 5.56 -21.70
N ASP A 203 8.72 4.97 -21.20
CA ASP A 203 9.92 4.77 -22.01
C ASP A 203 9.65 3.66 -23.04
N THR A 204 9.39 4.04 -24.28
CA THR A 204 9.58 3.15 -25.42
C THR A 204 11.07 2.84 -25.53
N ILE A 205 11.44 1.57 -25.34
CA ILE A 205 12.73 1.03 -25.80
C ILE A 205 12.81 1.14 -27.32
#